data_AF-A0D4G3-F1
#
_entry.id   AF-A0D4G3-F1
#
_cell.length_a   1.000
_cell.length_b   1.000
_cell.length_c   1.000
_cell.angle_alpha   90.00
_cell.angle_beta   90.00
_cell.angle_gamma   90.00
#
_symmetry.space_group_name_H-M   'P 1'
#
loop_
_entity.id
_entity.type
_entity.pdbx_description
1 polymer ?
#
loop_
_entity_poly.entity_id
_entity_poly.type
_entity_poly.pdbx_seq_one_letter_code
_entity_poly.pdbx_strand_id
1 'polypeptide(L)'
;MGQIFQKHATQFDPSLIVKLKSITMRELFDCVDTIDKYYPQSCYLNLEQFDDIFATLTDNCIDLFRRLADQTGEDGKLSVHTFEALAAFAIFSGESFETKCMFVFRLFDFDLSNTLEEQEMVSTLQCAVRAMCKIAGLVIPSVSMLEKLGYVCFQMMDEDKNKHVDFDEFYEWTVQYDELQEFMLQYSGTQTYQYALKRMVNAMDESEQQFNKWLRECKAPQVPASKLQQNLYHIYKGIDELSIDTLFYMIIEYTLRSKSIGQEESSQQQKDLWAWKADHKKNQHLLSNISVKKSDYLDIIRAWNVYSITDVNQLSIINIKDLKLLIWLYEDEEPDYFRINQEMSIIDTNHNNIIERCEWMQYLCSEESMQRRQTPQVLMKKVFDNYDEEQCGLIPIIQIDKLLRDTFKQQMKKMKDFKSIQSVNSLIQQLKVEFMKQVKKNNQSHFDWQTYYQFLVEATKTHSSLNKLLNLNRD
;
A
#
# COMPACT_ATOMS: atom_id res chain seq x y z
N MET A 1 -18.21 10.74 -8.19
CA MET A 1 -17.64 11.61 -7.14
C MET A 1 -16.43 12.44 -7.60
N GLY A 2 -15.63 12.02 -8.60
CA GLY A 2 -14.41 12.75 -9.01
C GLY A 2 -14.55 14.26 -9.26
N GLN A 3 -15.64 14.74 -9.88
CA GLN A 3 -15.86 16.19 -10.09
C GLN A 3 -16.00 17.01 -8.80
N ILE A 4 -16.33 16.36 -7.68
CA ILE A 4 -16.47 16.99 -6.36
C ILE A 4 -15.08 17.18 -5.75
N PHE A 5 -14.23 16.16 -5.81
CA PHE A 5 -12.93 16.12 -5.12
C PHE A 5 -11.77 16.74 -5.92
N GLN A 6 -11.90 16.90 -7.23
CA GLN A 6 -10.88 17.54 -8.08
C GLN A 6 -10.77 19.08 -7.90
N LYS A 7 -11.63 19.71 -7.09
CA LYS A 7 -11.55 21.14 -6.83
C LYS A 7 -10.51 21.43 -5.76
N HIS A 8 -9.70 22.49 -5.94
CA HIS A 8 -8.74 22.89 -4.92
C HIS A 8 -9.46 23.40 -3.65
N ALA A 9 -9.01 22.90 -2.49
CA ALA A 9 -9.44 23.39 -1.19
C ALA A 9 -9.05 24.86 -1.02
N THR A 10 -10.01 25.69 -0.62
CA THR A 10 -9.76 27.13 -0.40
C THR A 10 -9.35 27.44 1.04
N GLN A 11 -9.57 26.52 1.98
CA GLN A 11 -9.41 26.74 3.42
C GLN A 11 -8.99 25.47 4.19
N PHE A 12 -8.22 24.55 3.60
CA PHE A 12 -7.77 23.35 4.30
C PHE A 12 -6.77 23.71 5.41
N ASP A 13 -7.03 23.24 6.64
CA ASP A 13 -6.16 23.44 7.80
C ASP A 13 -5.52 22.10 8.21
N PRO A 14 -4.23 21.87 7.90
CA PRO A 14 -3.53 20.65 8.27
C PRO A 14 -3.48 20.39 9.78
N SER A 15 -3.52 21.45 10.62
CA SER A 15 -3.45 21.31 12.07
C SER A 15 -4.72 20.67 12.65
N LEU A 16 -5.87 20.88 11.99
CA LEU A 16 -7.13 20.23 12.35
C LEU A 16 -7.05 18.72 12.11
N ILE A 17 -6.44 18.28 11.01
CA ILE A 17 -6.29 16.86 10.69
C ILE A 17 -5.43 16.15 11.73
N VAL A 18 -4.36 16.78 12.22
CA VAL A 18 -3.52 16.21 13.28
C VAL A 18 -4.35 15.94 14.55
N LYS A 19 -5.26 16.85 14.91
CA LYS A 19 -6.18 16.67 16.04
C LYS A 19 -7.20 15.57 15.78
N LEU A 20 -7.84 15.56 14.61
CA LEU A 20 -8.82 14.52 14.28
C LEU A 20 -8.17 13.12 14.26
N LYS A 21 -6.91 13.02 13.84
CA LYS A 21 -6.15 11.77 13.85
C LYS A 21 -5.87 11.18 15.24
N SER A 22 -5.94 11.96 16.32
CA SER A 22 -5.77 11.40 17.67
C SER A 22 -7.03 10.71 18.18
N ILE A 23 -8.18 10.92 17.54
CA ILE A 23 -9.46 10.34 17.94
C ILE A 23 -9.47 8.85 17.60
N THR A 24 -9.95 8.06 18.56
CA THR A 24 -10.16 6.61 18.45
C THR A 24 -11.63 6.29 18.23
N MET A 25 -11.94 5.12 17.66
CA MET A 25 -13.34 4.70 17.52
C MET A 25 -14.03 4.51 18.87
N ARG A 26 -13.27 4.14 19.91
CA ARG A 26 -13.83 3.97 21.26
C ARG A 26 -14.41 5.28 21.78
N GLU A 27 -13.67 6.38 21.66
CA GLU A 27 -14.15 7.69 22.10
C GLU A 27 -15.36 8.14 21.28
N LEU A 28 -15.42 7.78 19.99
CA LEU A 28 -16.61 8.03 19.18
C LEU A 28 -17.84 7.23 19.61
N PHE A 29 -17.67 5.97 20.03
CA PHE A 29 -18.77 5.21 20.63
C PHE A 29 -19.25 5.84 21.93
N ASP A 30 -18.35 6.38 22.77
CA ASP A 30 -18.75 7.12 23.99
C ASP A 30 -19.60 8.37 23.64
N CYS A 31 -19.31 9.04 22.52
CA CYS A 31 -20.14 10.13 22.01
C CYS A 31 -21.52 9.65 21.52
N VAL A 32 -21.59 8.50 20.84
CA VAL A 32 -22.86 7.89 20.41
C VAL A 32 -23.72 7.54 21.63
N ASP A 33 -23.15 6.90 22.65
CA ASP A 33 -23.84 6.60 23.91
C ASP A 33 -24.39 7.86 24.60
N THR A 34 -23.63 8.97 24.51
CA THR A 34 -24.04 10.27 25.05
C THR A 34 -25.21 10.85 24.26
N ILE A 35 -25.19 10.76 22.93
CA ILE A 35 -26.30 11.18 22.06
C ILE A 35 -27.55 10.36 22.37
N ASP A 36 -27.45 9.03 22.41
CA ASP A 36 -28.59 8.16 22.66
C ASP A 36 -29.21 8.38 24.04
N LYS A 37 -28.38 8.70 25.04
CA LYS A 37 -28.83 8.94 26.40
C LYS A 37 -29.47 10.30 26.62
N TYR A 38 -28.89 11.37 26.06
CA TYR A 38 -29.28 12.75 26.40
C TYR A 38 -29.94 13.51 25.24
N TYR A 39 -29.67 13.12 24.00
CA TYR A 39 -30.14 13.80 22.79
C TYR A 39 -30.73 12.83 21.71
N PRO A 40 -31.54 11.81 22.07
CA PRO A 40 -31.93 10.71 21.16
C PRO A 40 -32.80 11.12 19.96
N GLN A 41 -33.29 12.36 19.92
CA GLN A 41 -34.13 12.89 18.84
C GLN A 41 -33.48 14.08 18.13
N SER A 42 -32.23 14.41 18.48
CA SER A 42 -31.53 15.56 17.94
C SER A 42 -30.76 15.19 16.67
N CYS A 43 -31.35 15.48 15.50
CA CYS A 43 -30.63 15.41 14.23
C CYS A 43 -29.68 16.60 14.01
N TYR A 44 -29.93 17.71 14.73
CA TYR A 44 -29.13 18.92 14.67
C TYR A 44 -28.73 19.34 16.09
N LEU A 45 -27.46 19.73 16.24
CA LEU A 45 -26.84 20.16 17.48
C LEU A 45 -26.51 21.64 17.40
N ASN A 46 -26.90 22.40 18.42
CA ASN A 46 -26.35 23.74 18.63
C ASN A 46 -24.94 23.64 19.26
N LEU A 47 -24.26 24.77 19.46
CA LEU A 47 -22.89 24.77 19.99
C LEU A 47 -22.78 24.15 21.39
N GLU A 48 -23.75 24.39 22.28
CA GLU A 48 -23.74 23.85 23.65
C GLU A 48 -23.88 22.32 23.61
N GLN A 49 -24.84 21.81 22.84
CA GLN A 49 -25.02 20.36 22.67
C GLN A 49 -23.81 19.70 21.99
N PHE A 50 -23.23 20.37 20.98
CA PHE A 50 -22.04 19.87 20.30
C PHE A 50 -20.85 19.81 21.25
N ASP A 51 -20.66 20.83 22.08
CA ASP A 51 -19.60 20.86 23.10
C ASP A 51 -19.83 19.76 24.15
N ASP A 52 -21.06 19.61 24.67
CA ASP A 52 -21.41 18.56 25.63
C ASP A 52 -21.06 17.14 25.13
N ILE A 53 -21.22 16.89 23.83
CA ILE A 53 -20.98 15.57 23.22
C ILE A 53 -19.50 15.38 22.86
N PHE A 54 -18.86 16.39 22.28
CA PHE A 54 -17.57 16.24 21.59
C PHE A 54 -16.38 16.94 22.29
N ALA A 55 -16.59 17.66 23.40
CA ALA A 55 -15.50 18.34 24.12
C ALA A 55 -14.39 17.41 24.61
N THR A 56 -14.68 16.13 24.81
CA THR A 56 -13.68 15.12 25.16
C THR A 56 -12.78 14.73 23.99
N LEU A 57 -13.26 14.88 22.75
CA LEU A 57 -12.52 14.54 21.54
C LEU A 57 -11.53 15.63 21.12
N THR A 58 -11.86 16.89 21.42
CA THR A 58 -11.04 18.03 20.99
C THR A 58 -11.01 19.10 22.08
N ASP A 59 -9.81 19.64 22.38
CA ASP A 59 -9.61 20.69 23.38
C ASP A 59 -10.38 22.01 23.09
N ASN A 60 -10.87 22.19 21.86
CA ASN A 60 -11.69 23.33 21.45
C ASN A 60 -12.63 22.93 20.29
N CYS A 61 -13.90 22.70 20.64
CA CYS A 61 -14.93 22.33 19.68
C CYS A 61 -15.44 23.48 18.80
N ILE A 62 -15.15 24.75 19.15
CA ILE A 62 -15.76 25.91 18.49
C ILE A 62 -15.38 25.99 17.02
N ASP A 63 -14.10 25.80 16.71
CA ASP A 63 -13.61 25.92 15.33
C ASP A 63 -14.15 24.77 14.46
N LEU A 64 -14.25 23.57 15.04
CA LEU A 64 -14.82 22.41 14.37
C LEU A 64 -16.34 22.54 14.19
N PHE A 65 -17.05 23.02 15.21
CA PHE A 65 -18.47 23.35 15.13
C PHE A 65 -18.73 24.34 14.00
N ARG A 66 -18.00 25.45 13.95
CA ARG A 66 -18.13 26.45 12.86
C ARG A 66 -17.86 25.86 11.49
N ARG A 67 -16.92 24.91 11.41
CA ARG A 67 -16.56 24.24 10.16
C ARG A 67 -17.64 23.29 9.68
N LEU A 68 -18.28 22.57 10.59
CA LEU A 68 -19.32 21.59 10.31
C LEU A 68 -20.72 22.21 10.26
N ALA A 69 -20.92 23.41 10.79
CA ALA A 69 -22.24 24.01 10.90
C ALA A 69 -22.83 24.38 9.53
N ASP A 70 -24.13 24.13 9.38
CA ASP A 70 -24.95 24.70 8.33
C ASP A 70 -25.59 26.01 8.81
N GLN A 71 -25.84 26.94 7.89
CA GLN A 71 -26.50 28.23 8.18
C GLN A 71 -28.04 28.11 8.32
N THR A 72 -28.58 26.91 8.51
CA THR A 72 -29.97 26.59 8.18
C THR A 72 -30.90 26.51 9.40
N GLY A 73 -30.90 27.54 10.25
CA GLY A 73 -32.03 27.83 11.13
C GLY A 73 -32.86 29.00 10.59
N GLU A 74 -34.19 28.99 10.72
CA GLU A 74 -35.05 30.16 10.44
C GLU A 74 -34.67 31.40 11.27
N ASP A 75 -33.98 31.17 12.39
CA ASP A 75 -33.44 32.18 13.30
C ASP A 75 -31.99 32.59 12.98
N GLY A 76 -31.40 32.07 11.90
CA GLY A 76 -30.02 32.33 11.49
C GLY A 76 -28.96 31.74 12.44
N LYS A 77 -29.34 30.84 13.36
CA LYS A 77 -28.38 30.18 14.23
C LYS A 77 -27.67 29.03 13.53
N LEU A 78 -26.39 28.89 13.82
CA LEU A 78 -25.57 27.78 13.37
C LEU A 78 -25.99 26.49 14.08
N SER A 79 -26.09 25.41 13.32
CA SER A 79 -26.30 24.06 13.86
C SER A 79 -25.54 23.04 13.03
N VAL A 80 -25.17 21.92 13.65
CA VAL A 80 -24.41 20.84 13.02
C VAL A 80 -25.29 19.60 12.95
N HIS A 81 -25.32 18.93 11.80
CA HIS A 81 -26.03 17.66 11.66
C HIS A 81 -25.28 16.55 12.41
N THR A 82 -25.96 15.83 13.31
CA THR A 82 -25.35 14.86 14.24
C THR A 82 -24.58 13.75 13.52
N PHE A 83 -25.22 13.10 12.54
CA PHE A 83 -24.59 12.02 11.75
C PHE A 83 -23.46 12.53 10.86
N GLU A 84 -23.52 13.80 10.43
CA GLU A 84 -22.45 14.40 9.62
C GLU A 84 -21.20 14.63 10.49
N ALA A 85 -21.39 15.07 11.75
CA ALA A 85 -20.30 15.22 12.70
C ALA A 85 -19.63 13.87 13.02
N LEU A 86 -20.43 12.85 13.36
CA LEU A 86 -19.92 11.50 13.63
C LEU A 86 -19.16 10.92 12.44
N ALA A 87 -19.71 11.05 11.22
CA ALA A 87 -19.03 10.64 10.00
C ALA A 87 -17.72 11.42 9.78
N ALA A 88 -17.68 12.74 10.04
CA ALA A 88 -16.47 13.55 9.92
C ALA A 88 -15.37 13.03 10.87
N PHE A 89 -15.69 12.84 12.15
CA PHE A 89 -14.72 12.35 13.11
C PHE A 89 -14.22 10.95 12.75
N ALA A 90 -15.11 10.04 12.32
CA ALA A 90 -14.74 8.70 11.91
C ALA A 90 -13.80 8.72 10.69
N ILE A 91 -14.17 9.44 9.61
CA ILE A 91 -13.40 9.51 8.36
C ILE A 91 -11.99 10.09 8.61
N PHE A 92 -11.87 11.12 9.43
CA PHE A 92 -10.60 11.81 9.71
C PHE A 92 -9.84 11.29 10.94
N SER A 93 -10.34 10.25 11.61
CA SER A 93 -9.66 9.58 12.73
C SER A 93 -8.31 8.95 12.32
N GLY A 94 -7.49 8.57 13.30
CA GLY A 94 -6.22 7.87 13.08
C GLY A 94 -6.33 6.34 12.96
N GLU A 95 -7.56 5.84 12.84
CA GLU A 95 -7.92 4.43 12.78
C GLU A 95 -7.64 3.82 11.40
N SER A 96 -7.72 2.49 11.30
CA SER A 96 -7.56 1.81 10.01
C SER A 96 -8.70 2.15 9.05
N PHE A 97 -8.45 2.09 7.73
CA PHE A 97 -9.48 2.38 6.72
C PHE A 97 -10.72 1.48 6.89
N GLU A 98 -10.53 0.18 7.12
CA GLU A 98 -11.61 -0.78 7.39
C GLU A 98 -12.44 -0.38 8.62
N THR A 99 -11.78 -0.02 9.72
CA THR A 99 -12.45 0.41 10.95
C THR A 99 -13.30 1.66 10.71
N LYS A 100 -12.81 2.61 9.89
CA LYS A 100 -13.57 3.81 9.50
C LYS A 100 -14.80 3.44 8.67
N CYS A 101 -14.64 2.58 7.67
CA CYS A 101 -15.74 2.10 6.84
C CYS A 101 -16.79 1.38 7.69
N MET A 102 -16.38 0.51 8.61
CA MET A 102 -17.28 -0.22 9.50
C MET A 102 -18.07 0.72 10.41
N PHE A 103 -17.43 1.75 10.98
CA PHE A 103 -18.13 2.73 11.80
C PHE A 103 -19.16 3.51 10.97
N VAL A 104 -18.78 4.00 9.79
CA VAL A 104 -19.69 4.73 8.90
C VAL A 104 -20.83 3.85 8.41
N PHE A 105 -20.58 2.59 8.07
CA PHE A 105 -21.61 1.63 7.68
C PHE A 105 -22.64 1.45 8.81
N ARG A 106 -22.18 1.13 10.02
CA ARG A 106 -23.07 0.92 11.17
C ARG A 106 -23.79 2.18 11.64
N LEU A 107 -23.24 3.36 11.37
CA LEU A 107 -23.84 4.63 11.74
C LEU A 107 -25.18 4.87 11.01
N PHE A 108 -25.38 4.26 9.84
CA PHE A 108 -26.58 4.44 9.01
C PHE A 108 -27.41 3.17 8.84
N ASP A 109 -26.98 2.03 9.38
CA ASP A 109 -27.79 0.82 9.55
C ASP A 109 -28.77 1.03 10.72
N PHE A 110 -29.86 1.75 10.45
CA PHE A 110 -30.77 2.23 11.50
C PHE A 110 -31.60 1.11 12.11
N ASP A 111 -31.85 0.05 11.34
CA ASP A 111 -32.63 -1.11 11.78
C ASP A 111 -31.76 -2.25 12.33
N LEU A 112 -30.44 -2.10 12.31
CA LEU A 112 -29.45 -3.08 12.78
C LEU A 112 -29.53 -4.40 12.01
N SER A 113 -29.92 -4.34 10.73
CA SER A 113 -30.02 -5.50 9.85
C SER A 113 -28.65 -6.06 9.45
N ASN A 114 -27.57 -5.31 9.67
CA ASN A 114 -26.22 -5.52 9.11
C ASN A 114 -26.18 -5.36 7.59
N THR A 115 -27.16 -4.66 7.03
CA THR A 115 -27.22 -4.28 5.62
C THR A 115 -27.73 -2.86 5.50
N LEU A 116 -27.39 -2.16 4.41
CA LEU A 116 -27.94 -0.84 4.11
C LEU A 116 -28.99 -0.94 3.03
N GLU A 117 -30.18 -0.42 3.30
CA GLU A 117 -31.19 -0.16 2.27
C GLU A 117 -30.83 1.09 1.44
N GLU A 118 -31.51 1.29 0.31
CA GLU A 118 -31.27 2.42 -0.61
C GLU A 118 -31.26 3.78 0.10
N GLN A 119 -32.22 4.03 1.00
CA GLN A 119 -32.33 5.31 1.72
C GLN A 119 -31.23 5.51 2.77
N GLU A 120 -30.79 4.43 3.40
CA GLU A 120 -29.67 4.44 4.34
C GLU A 120 -28.36 4.71 3.61
N MET A 121 -28.18 4.10 2.44
CA MET A 121 -27.02 4.35 1.58
C MET A 121 -26.99 5.79 1.05
N VAL A 122 -28.15 6.34 0.63
CA VAL A 122 -28.27 7.76 0.25
C VAL A 122 -27.88 8.67 1.41
N SER A 123 -28.38 8.38 2.62
CA SER A 123 -28.07 9.16 3.83
C SER A 123 -26.59 9.08 4.20
N THR A 124 -26.00 7.89 4.09
CA THR A 124 -24.58 7.62 4.32
C THR A 124 -23.71 8.50 3.42
N LEU A 125 -23.96 8.45 2.10
CA LEU A 125 -23.17 9.21 1.13
C LEU A 125 -23.38 10.72 1.26
N GLN A 126 -24.61 11.16 1.55
CA GLN A 126 -24.87 12.57 1.82
C GLN A 126 -24.04 13.08 3.00
N CYS A 127 -24.11 12.40 4.15
CA CYS A 127 -23.40 12.81 5.35
C CYS A 127 -21.88 12.71 5.15
N ALA A 128 -21.38 11.59 4.64
CA ALA A 128 -19.95 11.38 4.42
C ALA A 128 -19.37 12.42 3.44
N VAL A 129 -20.00 12.65 2.28
CA VAL A 129 -19.50 13.62 1.29
C VAL A 129 -19.57 15.05 1.83
N ARG A 130 -20.65 15.43 2.54
CA ARG A 130 -20.75 16.76 3.15
C ARG A 130 -19.69 16.95 4.23
N ALA A 131 -19.52 15.98 5.12
CA ALA A 131 -18.47 15.98 6.14
C ALA A 131 -17.08 16.16 5.53
N MET A 132 -16.75 15.34 4.51
CA MET A 132 -15.51 15.42 3.75
C MET A 132 -15.31 16.81 3.14
N CYS A 133 -16.33 17.35 2.45
CA CYS A 133 -16.26 18.68 1.85
C CYS A 133 -16.07 19.79 2.91
N LYS A 134 -16.81 19.74 4.03
CA LYS A 134 -16.71 20.73 5.10
C LYS A 134 -15.34 20.72 5.72
N ILE A 135 -14.80 19.56 6.13
CA ILE A 135 -13.46 19.48 6.72
C ILE A 135 -12.38 19.91 5.71
N ALA A 136 -12.43 19.39 4.48
CA ALA A 136 -11.47 19.73 3.43
C ALA A 136 -11.59 21.19 2.93
N GLY A 137 -12.70 21.88 3.19
CA GLY A 137 -12.93 23.24 2.69
C GLY A 137 -13.25 23.26 1.19
N LEU A 138 -13.95 22.23 0.71
CA LEU A 138 -14.44 22.09 -0.65
C LEU A 138 -15.87 22.63 -0.77
N VAL A 139 -16.27 22.91 -2.02
CA VAL A 139 -17.65 23.30 -2.32
C VAL A 139 -18.57 22.11 -2.07
N ILE A 140 -19.50 22.28 -1.13
CA ILE A 140 -20.50 21.26 -0.79
C ILE A 140 -21.48 21.11 -1.97
N PRO A 141 -21.68 19.90 -2.51
CA PRO A 141 -22.69 19.67 -3.55
C PRO A 141 -24.12 19.90 -3.04
N SER A 142 -25.05 20.20 -3.94
CA SER A 142 -26.46 20.36 -3.57
C SER A 142 -27.08 19.03 -3.11
N VAL A 143 -28.07 19.10 -2.23
CA VAL A 143 -28.77 17.91 -1.70
C VAL A 143 -29.29 17.01 -2.83
N SER A 144 -29.97 17.59 -3.83
CA SER A 144 -30.48 16.84 -4.99
C SER A 144 -29.37 16.14 -5.81
N MET A 145 -28.16 16.71 -5.87
CA MET A 145 -27.03 16.05 -6.51
C MET A 145 -26.52 14.88 -5.68
N LEU A 146 -26.46 15.03 -4.35
CA LEU A 146 -26.04 13.98 -3.43
C LEU A 146 -27.05 12.83 -3.36
N GLU A 147 -28.36 13.11 -3.41
CA GLU A 147 -29.42 12.09 -3.52
C GLU A 147 -29.21 11.22 -4.77
N LYS A 148 -29.06 11.85 -5.94
CA LYS A 148 -28.81 11.13 -7.19
C LYS A 148 -27.52 10.33 -7.16
N LEU A 149 -26.47 10.88 -6.56
CA LEU A 149 -25.21 10.19 -6.38
C LEU A 149 -25.39 8.97 -5.47
N GLY A 150 -26.10 9.12 -4.36
CA GLY A 150 -26.40 8.04 -3.43
C GLY A 150 -27.09 6.86 -4.10
N TYR A 151 -28.13 7.15 -4.89
CA TYR A 151 -28.82 6.13 -5.68
C TYR A 151 -27.91 5.42 -6.69
N VAL A 152 -27.09 6.17 -7.44
CA VAL A 152 -26.17 5.58 -8.41
C VAL A 152 -25.12 4.70 -7.72
N CYS A 153 -24.57 5.14 -6.59
CA CYS A 153 -23.59 4.38 -5.84
C CYS A 153 -24.21 3.10 -5.23
N PHE A 154 -25.43 3.17 -4.70
CA PHE A 154 -26.15 1.99 -4.21
C PHE A 154 -26.29 0.93 -5.30
N GLN A 155 -26.71 1.32 -6.52
CA GLN A 155 -26.81 0.40 -7.66
C GLN A 155 -25.47 -0.19 -8.11
N MET A 156 -24.36 0.47 -7.80
CA MET A 156 -23.01 -0.02 -8.11
C MET A 156 -22.48 -0.96 -7.03
N MET A 157 -22.93 -0.80 -5.78
CA MET A 157 -22.51 -1.61 -4.63
C MET A 157 -23.30 -2.91 -4.51
N ASP A 158 -24.62 -2.87 -4.78
CA ASP A 158 -25.54 -4.02 -4.75
C ASP A 158 -25.24 -4.97 -5.93
N GLU A 159 -24.14 -5.74 -5.83
CA GLU A 159 -23.62 -6.57 -6.90
C GLU A 159 -24.54 -7.76 -7.19
N ASP A 160 -25.10 -8.34 -6.14
CA ASP A 160 -26.01 -9.49 -6.22
C ASP A 160 -27.47 -9.10 -6.54
N LYS A 161 -27.79 -7.80 -6.47
CA LYS A 161 -29.10 -7.19 -6.77
C LYS A 161 -30.20 -7.62 -5.81
N ASN A 162 -29.84 -7.93 -4.57
CA ASN A 162 -30.78 -8.29 -3.52
C ASN A 162 -31.49 -7.06 -2.91
N LYS A 163 -31.09 -5.83 -3.31
CA LYS A 163 -31.59 -4.52 -2.82
C LYS A 163 -31.15 -4.16 -1.41
N HIS A 164 -30.07 -4.76 -0.96
CA HIS A 164 -29.41 -4.49 0.30
C HIS A 164 -27.91 -4.46 0.02
N VAL A 165 -27.18 -3.58 0.68
CA VAL A 165 -25.72 -3.53 0.58
C VAL A 165 -25.15 -4.04 1.89
N ASP A 166 -24.44 -5.16 1.87
CA ASP A 166 -23.75 -5.64 3.07
C ASP A 166 -22.41 -4.91 3.28
N PHE A 167 -21.73 -5.21 4.40
CA PHE A 167 -20.47 -4.55 4.71
C PHE A 167 -19.36 -4.90 3.71
N ASP A 168 -19.32 -6.12 3.19
CA ASP A 168 -18.27 -6.55 2.27
C ASP A 168 -18.43 -5.81 0.93
N GLU A 169 -19.65 -5.73 0.40
CA GLU A 169 -19.97 -4.94 -0.81
C GLU A 169 -19.63 -3.45 -0.63
N PHE A 170 -20.02 -2.86 0.50
CA PHE A 170 -19.68 -1.47 0.83
C PHE A 170 -18.16 -1.26 0.90
N TYR A 171 -17.46 -2.14 1.62
CA TYR A 171 -16.01 -2.04 1.81
C TYR A 171 -15.26 -2.22 0.48
N GLU A 172 -15.55 -3.26 -0.28
CA GLU A 172 -14.92 -3.53 -1.56
C GLU A 172 -15.10 -2.35 -2.53
N TRP A 173 -16.31 -1.81 -2.61
CA TRP A 173 -16.56 -0.62 -3.43
C TRP A 173 -15.72 0.58 -2.97
N THR A 174 -15.65 0.85 -1.66
CA THR A 174 -14.87 2.00 -1.15
C THR A 174 -13.37 1.85 -1.43
N VAL A 175 -12.84 0.63 -1.42
CA VAL A 175 -11.43 0.33 -1.72
C VAL A 175 -11.14 0.52 -3.22
N GLN A 176 -12.07 0.14 -4.10
CA GLN A 176 -11.90 0.20 -5.56
C GLN A 176 -12.11 1.60 -6.14
N TYR A 177 -12.81 2.49 -5.43
CA TYR A 177 -13.17 3.80 -5.96
C TYR A 177 -12.03 4.83 -5.83
N ASP A 178 -11.24 4.96 -6.91
CA ASP A 178 -10.01 5.77 -6.97
C ASP A 178 -10.16 7.20 -6.43
N GLU A 179 -11.22 7.92 -6.79
CA GLU A 179 -11.32 9.33 -6.39
C GLU A 179 -11.64 9.49 -4.89
N LEU A 180 -12.25 8.48 -4.27
CA LEU A 180 -12.40 8.44 -2.82
C LEU A 180 -11.05 8.12 -2.16
N GLN A 181 -10.31 7.16 -2.69
CA GLN A 181 -8.97 6.82 -2.19
C GLN A 181 -8.00 8.02 -2.31
N GLU A 182 -8.05 8.75 -3.42
CA GLU A 182 -7.26 9.97 -3.63
C GLU A 182 -7.64 11.07 -2.64
N PHE A 183 -8.94 11.28 -2.40
CA PHE A 183 -9.41 12.22 -1.39
C PHE A 183 -8.90 11.83 0.00
N MET A 184 -9.05 10.56 0.38
CA MET A 184 -8.63 10.06 1.69
C MET A 184 -7.12 10.21 1.87
N LEU A 185 -6.34 9.92 0.84
CA LEU A 185 -4.90 10.13 0.83
C LEU A 185 -4.57 11.62 1.05
N GLN A 186 -5.18 12.51 0.28
CA GLN A 186 -4.87 13.93 0.27
C GLN A 186 -5.25 14.64 1.58
N TYR A 187 -6.45 14.36 2.10
CA TYR A 187 -7.02 15.16 3.19
C TYR A 187 -7.02 14.45 4.54
N SER A 188 -6.99 13.12 4.56
CA SER A 188 -6.89 12.35 5.82
C SER A 188 -5.54 11.65 5.96
N GLY A 189 -4.69 11.60 4.94
CA GLY A 189 -3.47 10.81 4.94
C GLY A 189 -3.71 9.32 5.19
N THR A 190 -4.89 8.82 4.80
CA THR A 190 -5.26 7.39 4.91
C THR A 190 -5.16 6.79 3.51
N GLN A 191 -4.55 5.61 3.39
CA GLN A 191 -4.55 4.84 2.16
C GLN A 191 -4.74 3.36 2.42
N THR A 192 -5.39 2.69 1.49
CA THR A 192 -5.49 1.23 1.46
C THR A 192 -4.25 0.61 0.81
N TYR A 193 -4.01 -0.67 1.06
CA TYR A 193 -2.96 -1.42 0.38
C TYR A 193 -3.18 -1.43 -1.14
N GLN A 194 -4.42 -1.69 -1.58
CA GLN A 194 -4.80 -1.79 -2.99
C GLN A 194 -4.50 -0.48 -3.74
N TYR A 195 -4.85 0.66 -3.15
CA TYR A 195 -4.57 1.96 -3.76
C TYR A 195 -3.07 2.28 -3.75
N ALA A 196 -2.37 1.97 -2.66
CA ALA A 196 -0.92 2.15 -2.59
C ALA A 196 -0.18 1.25 -3.61
N LEU A 197 -0.64 0.01 -3.82
CA LEU A 197 -0.12 -0.91 -4.83
C LEU A 197 -0.32 -0.35 -6.24
N LYS A 198 -1.51 0.19 -6.53
CA LYS A 198 -1.78 0.86 -7.81
C LYS A 198 -0.85 2.04 -8.05
N ARG A 199 -0.63 2.89 -7.04
CA ARG A 199 0.35 3.99 -7.10
C ARG A 199 1.77 3.47 -7.33
N MET A 200 2.12 2.32 -6.75
CA MET A 200 3.42 1.67 -6.93
C MET A 200 3.64 1.18 -8.34
N VAL A 201 2.65 0.50 -8.92
CA VAL A 201 2.71 0.06 -10.31
C VAL A 201 2.88 1.27 -11.24
N ASN A 202 2.10 2.32 -11.07
CA ASN A 202 2.24 3.54 -11.87
C ASN A 202 3.64 4.19 -11.72
N ALA A 203 4.15 4.30 -10.51
CA ALA A 203 5.49 4.85 -10.25
C ALA A 203 6.61 3.98 -10.86
N MET A 204 6.42 2.66 -10.89
CA MET A 204 7.34 1.73 -11.53
C MET A 204 7.31 1.88 -13.06
N ASP A 205 6.13 2.01 -13.65
CA ASP A 205 5.97 2.26 -15.10
C ASP A 205 6.62 3.57 -15.51
N GLU A 206 6.42 4.65 -14.74
CA GLU A 206 7.08 5.93 -14.96
C GLU A 206 8.60 5.81 -14.87
N SER A 207 9.10 5.13 -13.84
CA SER A 207 10.54 4.89 -13.64
C SER A 207 11.16 4.11 -14.80
N GLU A 208 10.44 3.09 -15.29
CA GLU A 208 10.83 2.32 -16.46
C GLU A 208 10.87 3.17 -17.73
N GLN A 209 9.79 3.90 -18.03
CA GLN A 209 9.70 4.77 -19.20
C GLN A 209 10.83 5.80 -19.20
N GLN A 210 11.13 6.35 -18.02
CA GLN A 210 12.19 7.31 -17.82
C GLN A 210 13.59 6.70 -18.02
N PHE A 211 13.82 5.46 -17.56
CA PHE A 211 15.08 4.75 -17.84
C PHE A 211 15.23 4.43 -19.34
N ASN A 212 14.15 3.99 -19.99
CA ASN A 212 14.12 3.73 -21.42
C ASN A 212 14.43 4.98 -22.25
N LYS A 213 13.98 6.16 -21.80
CA LYS A 213 14.36 7.45 -22.38
C LYS A 213 15.87 7.68 -22.29
N TRP A 214 16.48 7.44 -21.13
CA TRP A 214 17.93 7.58 -20.97
C TRP A 214 18.74 6.62 -21.84
N LEU A 215 18.29 5.37 -22.01
CA LEU A 215 18.92 4.42 -22.94
C LEU A 215 18.95 4.96 -24.38
N ARG A 216 17.84 5.55 -24.84
CA ARG A 216 17.76 6.16 -26.18
C ARG A 216 18.69 7.36 -26.32
N GLU A 217 18.78 8.21 -25.30
CA GLU A 217 19.69 9.37 -25.29
C GLU A 217 21.16 8.93 -25.34
N CYS A 218 21.52 7.86 -24.61
CA CYS A 218 22.87 7.32 -24.60
C CYS A 218 23.23 6.48 -25.84
N LYS A 219 22.23 6.06 -26.65
CA LYS A 219 22.40 5.13 -27.78
C LYS A 219 23.16 3.86 -27.37
N ALA A 220 22.92 3.37 -26.16
CA ALA A 220 23.61 2.25 -25.56
C ALA A 220 22.61 1.29 -24.89
N PRO A 221 22.94 -0.01 -24.76
CA PRO A 221 22.07 -0.99 -24.08
C PRO A 221 22.05 -0.80 -22.55
N GLN A 222 22.88 0.11 -22.01
CA GLN A 222 23.04 0.40 -20.59
C GLN A 222 23.26 1.90 -20.41
N VAL A 223 22.88 2.43 -19.25
CA VAL A 223 23.07 3.85 -18.90
C VAL A 223 24.41 4.00 -18.16
N PRO A 224 25.33 4.88 -18.59
CA PRO A 224 26.54 5.18 -17.85
C PRO A 224 26.24 5.75 -16.46
N ALA A 225 26.98 5.31 -15.44
CA ALA A 225 26.77 5.72 -14.05
C ALA A 225 26.79 7.25 -13.85
N SER A 226 27.70 7.95 -14.53
CA SER A 226 27.78 9.42 -14.47
C SER A 226 26.51 10.11 -14.99
N LYS A 227 25.91 9.57 -16.06
CA LYS A 227 24.66 10.09 -16.64
C LYS A 227 23.47 9.75 -15.73
N LEU A 228 23.44 8.53 -15.19
CA LEU A 228 22.42 8.11 -14.22
C LEU A 228 22.41 9.05 -13.01
N GLN A 229 23.57 9.34 -12.41
CA GLN A 229 23.69 10.25 -11.27
C GLN A 229 23.07 11.61 -11.57
N GLN A 230 23.48 12.26 -12.67
CA GLN A 230 22.95 13.56 -13.08
C GLN A 230 21.43 13.53 -13.25
N ASN A 231 20.90 12.47 -13.84
CA ASN A 231 19.48 12.34 -14.08
C ASN A 231 18.68 12.10 -12.79
N LEU A 232 19.22 11.33 -11.82
CA LEU A 232 18.60 11.13 -10.51
C LEU A 232 18.46 12.45 -9.75
N TYR A 233 19.52 13.26 -9.72
CA TYR A 233 19.48 14.61 -9.12
C TYR A 233 18.47 15.54 -9.80
N HIS A 234 18.24 15.36 -11.10
CA HIS A 234 17.24 16.14 -11.82
C HIS A 234 15.81 15.72 -11.47
N ILE A 235 15.53 14.42 -11.44
CA ILE A 235 14.19 13.87 -11.15
C ILE A 235 13.80 14.14 -9.71
N TYR A 236 14.71 13.87 -8.78
CA TYR A 236 14.44 13.96 -7.35
C TYR A 236 14.83 15.32 -6.77
N LYS A 237 14.78 16.37 -7.60
CA LYS A 237 15.04 17.74 -7.16
C LYS A 237 14.07 18.13 -6.04
N GLY A 238 14.62 18.47 -4.87
CA GLY A 238 13.84 18.80 -3.67
C GLY A 238 13.86 17.72 -2.59
N ILE A 239 14.35 16.53 -2.91
CA ILE A 239 14.75 15.53 -1.91
C ILE A 239 16.17 15.84 -1.44
N ASP A 240 16.51 15.45 -0.22
CA ASP A 240 17.84 15.68 0.34
C ASP A 240 18.93 14.96 -0.48
N GLU A 241 20.07 15.63 -0.66
CA GLU A 241 21.16 15.13 -1.51
C GLU A 241 21.71 13.79 -1.00
N LEU A 242 21.72 13.59 0.31
CA LEU A 242 22.22 12.37 0.95
C LEU A 242 21.38 11.14 0.57
N SER A 243 20.06 11.26 0.53
CA SER A 243 19.16 10.21 0.06
C SER A 243 19.37 9.88 -1.41
N ILE A 244 19.55 10.89 -2.27
CA ILE A 244 19.80 10.70 -3.71
C ILE A 244 21.16 10.00 -3.93
N ASP A 245 22.19 10.43 -3.20
CA ASP A 245 23.51 9.78 -3.24
C ASP A 245 23.45 8.34 -2.74
N THR A 246 22.67 8.07 -1.68
CA THR A 246 22.45 6.71 -1.16
C THR A 246 21.76 5.82 -2.19
N LEU A 247 20.71 6.33 -2.85
CA LEU A 247 20.03 5.62 -3.94
C LEU A 247 21.01 5.30 -5.08
N PHE A 248 21.73 6.31 -5.55
CA PHE A 248 22.71 6.13 -6.63
C PHE A 248 23.75 5.08 -6.26
N TYR A 249 24.32 5.18 -5.04
CA TYR A 249 25.30 4.22 -4.53
C TYR A 249 24.77 2.79 -4.55
N MET A 250 23.54 2.58 -4.08
CA MET A 250 22.95 1.23 -4.06
C MET A 250 22.74 0.66 -5.45
N ILE A 251 22.33 1.48 -6.43
CA ILE A 251 22.21 1.03 -7.81
C ILE A 251 23.58 0.58 -8.35
N ILE A 252 24.64 1.34 -8.07
CA ILE A 252 26.00 0.98 -8.49
C ILE A 252 26.48 -0.29 -7.79
N GLU A 253 26.30 -0.38 -6.48
CA GLU A 253 26.69 -1.55 -5.69
C GLU A 253 26.00 -2.82 -6.20
N TYR A 254 24.68 -2.75 -6.42
CA TYR A 254 23.90 -3.86 -6.94
C TYR A 254 24.35 -4.27 -8.35
N THR A 255 24.61 -3.29 -9.22
CA THR A 255 25.15 -3.52 -10.57
C THR A 255 26.52 -4.22 -10.56
N LEU A 256 27.38 -3.90 -9.59
CA LEU A 256 28.69 -4.55 -9.44
C LEU A 256 28.57 -5.96 -8.86
N ARG A 257 27.68 -6.15 -7.89
CA ARG A 257 27.36 -7.47 -7.30
C ARG A 257 26.79 -8.43 -8.36
N SER A 258 25.84 -7.96 -9.19
CA SER A 258 25.24 -8.78 -10.25
C SER A 258 26.26 -9.26 -11.30
N LYS A 259 27.35 -8.51 -11.51
CA LYS A 259 28.49 -8.90 -12.37
C LYS A 259 29.45 -9.89 -11.69
N SER A 260 29.68 -9.75 -10.39
CA SER A 260 30.68 -10.55 -9.64
C SER A 260 30.21 -11.95 -9.24
N ILE A 261 28.90 -12.25 -9.32
CA ILE A 261 28.37 -13.61 -9.13
C ILE A 261 28.99 -14.63 -10.15
N GLY A 262 29.76 -14.17 -11.16
CA GLY A 262 30.49 -15.01 -12.10
C GLY A 262 32.03 -15.04 -12.03
N GLN A 263 32.72 -14.15 -11.27
CA GLN A 263 34.20 -14.04 -11.31
C GLN A 263 34.83 -13.55 -9.98
N GLU A 264 35.97 -14.14 -9.57
CA GLU A 264 36.77 -13.80 -8.37
C GLU A 264 37.42 -12.40 -8.37
N GLU A 265 37.24 -11.58 -9.41
CA GLU A 265 37.78 -10.22 -9.50
C GLU A 265 37.09 -9.19 -8.56
N SER A 266 36.13 -9.61 -7.73
CA SER A 266 35.24 -8.72 -6.94
C SER A 266 35.92 -7.92 -5.83
N SER A 267 37.12 -8.30 -5.39
CA SER A 267 37.75 -7.72 -4.21
C SER A 267 38.27 -6.29 -4.42
N GLN A 268 38.72 -5.94 -5.63
CA GLN A 268 39.24 -4.59 -5.91
C GLN A 268 38.11 -3.60 -6.22
N GLN A 269 37.12 -4.00 -7.01
CA GLN A 269 35.96 -3.15 -7.32
C GLN A 269 35.11 -2.82 -6.09
N GLN A 270 34.98 -3.76 -5.15
CA GLN A 270 34.35 -3.48 -3.85
C GLN A 270 35.19 -2.48 -3.04
N LYS A 271 36.51 -2.67 -2.93
CA LYS A 271 37.40 -1.72 -2.23
C LYS A 271 37.35 -0.31 -2.84
N ASP A 272 37.29 -0.21 -4.15
CA ASP A 272 37.18 1.05 -4.90
C ASP A 272 35.82 1.74 -4.64
N LEU A 273 34.75 0.97 -4.46
CA LEU A 273 33.42 1.47 -4.07
C LEU A 273 33.38 1.98 -2.61
N TRP A 274 34.04 1.27 -1.69
CA TRP A 274 34.21 1.73 -0.29
C TRP A 274 35.10 2.98 -0.22
N ALA A 275 36.12 3.08 -1.07
CA ALA A 275 36.93 4.30 -1.21
C ALA A 275 36.12 5.47 -1.77
N TRP A 276 35.23 5.23 -2.74
CA TRP A 276 34.28 6.24 -3.24
C TRP A 276 33.34 6.73 -2.13
N LYS A 277 32.82 5.82 -1.30
CA LYS A 277 31.97 6.17 -0.14
C LYS A 277 32.67 7.12 0.85
N ALA A 278 33.99 7.01 0.98
CA ALA A 278 34.79 7.87 1.84
C ALA A 278 35.09 9.27 1.25
N ASP A 279 35.10 9.43 -0.08
CA ASP A 279 35.39 10.72 -0.74
C ASP A 279 34.80 10.78 -2.18
N HIS A 280 33.53 11.21 -2.29
CA HIS A 280 32.77 11.23 -3.55
C HIS A 280 33.38 12.14 -4.62
N LYS A 281 34.02 13.25 -4.23
CA LYS A 281 34.61 14.21 -5.17
C LYS A 281 35.90 13.69 -5.79
N LYS A 282 36.71 12.95 -5.02
CA LYS A 282 38.01 12.45 -5.48
C LYS A 282 37.91 11.23 -6.40
N ASN A 283 36.83 10.48 -6.27
CA ASN A 283 36.69 9.15 -6.87
C ASN A 283 35.71 9.09 -8.06
N GLN A 284 35.28 10.24 -8.58
CA GLN A 284 34.34 10.34 -9.71
C GLN A 284 34.84 9.64 -10.99
N HIS A 285 36.17 9.55 -11.16
CA HIS A 285 36.80 8.84 -12.28
C HIS A 285 36.49 7.34 -12.30
N LEU A 286 36.23 6.72 -11.14
CA LEU A 286 35.91 5.29 -11.02
C LEU A 286 34.54 4.95 -11.64
N LEU A 287 33.64 5.93 -11.76
CA LEU A 287 32.31 5.76 -12.35
C LEU A 287 32.33 5.67 -13.88
N SER A 288 33.43 6.05 -14.53
CA SER A 288 33.54 6.14 -15.99
C SER A 288 33.40 4.79 -16.71
N ASN A 289 33.69 3.68 -16.00
CA ASN A 289 33.62 2.32 -16.54
C ASN A 289 32.35 1.56 -16.12
N ILE A 290 31.48 2.18 -15.31
CA ILE A 290 30.29 1.52 -14.79
C ILE A 290 29.08 1.89 -15.65
N SER A 291 28.46 0.86 -16.20
CA SER A 291 27.21 0.94 -16.94
C SER A 291 26.15 0.09 -16.24
N VAL A 292 24.99 0.69 -16.04
CA VAL A 292 23.84 0.15 -15.29
C VAL A 292 22.82 -0.43 -16.25
N LYS A 293 22.38 -1.66 -15.97
CA LYS A 293 21.29 -2.31 -16.73
C LYS A 293 19.94 -1.85 -16.20
N LYS A 294 18.92 -1.92 -17.06
CA LYS A 294 17.54 -1.64 -16.68
C LYS A 294 17.07 -2.48 -15.49
N SER A 295 17.35 -3.79 -15.49
CA SER A 295 16.99 -4.69 -14.39
C SER A 295 17.59 -4.25 -13.05
N ASP A 296 18.89 -3.92 -13.05
CA ASP A 296 19.62 -3.52 -11.84
C ASP A 296 19.06 -2.20 -11.27
N TYR A 297 18.66 -1.28 -12.16
CA TYR A 297 17.98 -0.04 -11.79
C TYR A 297 16.59 -0.30 -11.21
N LEU A 298 15.77 -1.11 -11.89
CA LEU A 298 14.39 -1.36 -11.48
C LEU A 298 14.29 -2.09 -10.13
N ASP A 299 15.21 -3.00 -9.85
CA ASP A 299 15.26 -3.71 -8.56
C ASP A 299 15.44 -2.75 -7.37
N ILE A 300 16.30 -1.74 -7.53
CA ILE A 300 16.57 -0.76 -6.48
C ILE A 300 15.53 0.36 -6.47
N ILE A 301 15.03 0.80 -7.63
CA ILE A 301 14.02 1.86 -7.69
C ILE A 301 12.68 1.42 -7.12
N ARG A 302 12.36 0.12 -7.15
CA ARG A 302 11.18 -0.43 -6.46
C ARG A 302 11.20 -0.07 -4.98
N ALA A 303 12.33 -0.26 -4.31
CA ALA A 303 12.48 0.09 -2.89
C ALA A 303 12.26 1.57 -2.61
N TRP A 304 12.78 2.43 -3.50
CA TRP A 304 12.63 3.88 -3.42
C TRP A 304 11.18 4.32 -3.63
N ASN A 305 10.51 3.76 -4.63
CA ASN A 305 9.12 4.07 -4.96
C ASN A 305 8.18 3.61 -3.85
N VAL A 306 8.36 2.39 -3.33
CA VAL A 306 7.57 1.88 -2.20
C VAL A 306 7.67 2.79 -0.98
N TYR A 307 8.89 3.25 -0.63
CA TYR A 307 9.07 4.22 0.44
C TYR A 307 8.30 5.51 0.16
N SER A 308 8.46 6.08 -1.03
CA SER A 308 7.85 7.35 -1.42
C SER A 308 6.31 7.30 -1.43
N ILE A 309 5.73 6.13 -1.73
CA ILE A 309 4.28 5.91 -1.74
C ILE A 309 3.72 5.76 -0.33
N THR A 310 4.51 5.12 0.54
CA THR A 310 4.15 4.92 1.94
C THR A 310 4.27 6.23 2.74
N ASP A 311 5.25 7.07 2.43
CA ASP A 311 5.43 8.41 3.00
C ASP A 311 4.42 9.41 2.41
N VAL A 312 3.13 9.20 2.71
CA VAL A 312 2.01 10.02 2.21
C VAL A 312 2.18 11.51 2.56
N ASN A 313 2.70 11.80 3.74
CA ASN A 313 2.84 13.17 4.24
C ASN A 313 4.13 13.87 3.74
N GLN A 314 4.97 13.17 2.96
CA GLN A 314 6.26 13.65 2.44
C GLN A 314 7.17 14.21 3.55
N LEU A 315 7.09 13.63 4.74
CA LEU A 315 7.92 14.02 5.87
C LEU A 315 9.29 13.33 5.83
N SER A 316 9.51 12.46 4.84
CA SER A 316 10.69 11.60 4.71
C SER A 316 10.87 10.65 5.88
N ILE A 317 9.80 10.34 6.62
CA ILE A 317 9.82 9.46 7.80
C ILE A 317 8.65 8.48 7.76
N ILE A 318 8.89 7.24 8.18
CA ILE A 318 7.88 6.18 8.25
C ILE A 318 7.75 5.69 9.69
N ASN A 319 6.54 5.72 10.24
CA ASN A 319 6.27 5.18 11.58
C ASN A 319 5.90 3.69 11.51
N ILE A 320 5.68 3.05 12.66
CA ILE A 320 5.35 1.62 12.72
C ILE A 320 4.06 1.22 11.98
N LYS A 321 3.04 2.09 11.94
CA LYS A 321 1.79 1.81 11.20
C LYS A 321 2.06 1.79 9.69
N ASP A 322 2.88 2.74 9.24
CA ASP A 322 3.27 2.87 7.84
C ASP A 322 4.30 1.80 7.43
N LEU A 323 5.14 1.32 8.36
CA LEU A 323 6.10 0.22 8.12
C LEU A 323 5.41 -1.06 7.65
N LYS A 324 4.25 -1.40 8.23
CA LYS A 324 3.44 -2.53 7.78
C LYS A 324 3.17 -2.45 6.28
N LEU A 325 2.68 -1.29 5.84
CA LEU A 325 2.32 -1.06 4.44
C LEU A 325 3.56 -1.04 3.54
N LEU A 326 4.67 -0.45 3.99
CA LEU A 326 5.92 -0.45 3.26
C LEU A 326 6.44 -1.88 2.99
N ILE A 327 6.48 -2.73 4.01
CA ILE A 327 6.91 -4.13 3.86
C ILE A 327 5.93 -4.88 2.95
N TRP A 328 4.62 -4.68 3.16
CA TRP A 328 3.60 -5.33 2.34
C TRP A 328 3.73 -4.98 0.86
N LEU A 329 3.89 -3.70 0.51
CA LEU A 329 4.10 -3.27 -0.87
C LEU A 329 5.42 -3.76 -1.48
N TYR A 330 6.47 -3.83 -0.66
CA TYR A 330 7.78 -4.25 -1.15
C TYR A 330 7.83 -5.75 -1.44
N GLU A 331 7.17 -6.56 -0.61
CA GLU A 331 7.26 -8.04 -0.66
C GLU A 331 6.02 -8.73 -1.23
N ASP A 332 4.96 -7.97 -1.48
CA ASP A 332 3.64 -8.47 -1.91
C ASP A 332 3.01 -9.46 -0.89
N GLU A 333 3.35 -9.31 0.40
CA GLU A 333 2.89 -10.16 1.50
C GLU A 333 2.60 -9.33 2.77
N GLU A 334 1.41 -9.49 3.35
CA GLU A 334 1.04 -8.75 4.56
C GLU A 334 1.85 -9.25 5.76
N PRO A 335 2.70 -8.40 6.38
CA PRO A 335 3.48 -8.84 7.53
C PRO A 335 2.61 -8.86 8.80
N ASP A 336 2.84 -9.85 9.65
CA ASP A 336 2.23 -9.89 10.97
C ASP A 336 2.84 -8.85 11.94
N TYR A 337 2.18 -8.66 13.08
CA TYR A 337 2.60 -7.70 14.10
C TYR A 337 3.98 -8.01 14.70
N PHE A 338 4.33 -9.28 14.90
CA PHE A 338 5.61 -9.66 15.48
C PHE A 338 6.75 -9.31 14.54
N ARG A 339 6.58 -9.62 13.25
CA ARG A 339 7.50 -9.28 12.17
C ARG A 339 7.71 -7.77 12.08
N ILE A 340 6.65 -6.97 12.09
CA ILE A 340 6.75 -5.50 12.02
C ILE A 340 7.62 -4.96 13.16
N ASN A 341 7.41 -5.41 14.40
CA ASN A 341 8.20 -4.95 15.54
C ASN A 341 9.67 -5.38 15.44
N GLN A 342 9.92 -6.61 14.98
CA GLN A 342 11.26 -7.09 14.77
C GLN A 342 11.99 -6.26 13.70
N GLU A 343 11.37 -6.05 12.55
CA GLU A 343 11.93 -5.24 11.46
C GLU A 343 12.16 -3.80 11.89
N MET A 344 11.22 -3.20 12.64
CA MET A 344 11.39 -1.86 13.21
C MET A 344 12.67 -1.77 14.02
N SER A 345 12.94 -2.73 14.91
CA SER A 345 14.15 -2.72 15.76
C SER A 345 15.48 -2.85 15.01
N ILE A 346 15.42 -3.32 13.77
CA ILE A 346 16.60 -3.56 12.92
C ILE A 346 16.81 -2.38 11.97
N ILE A 347 15.73 -1.88 11.36
CA ILE A 347 15.78 -0.79 10.40
C ILE A 347 16.04 0.53 11.12
N ASP A 348 15.36 0.79 12.25
CA ASP A 348 15.56 1.98 13.09
C ASP A 348 16.86 1.86 13.90
N THR A 349 17.96 2.25 13.27
CA THR A 349 19.31 2.11 13.82
C THR A 349 19.60 3.13 14.92
N ASN A 350 18.88 4.26 14.92
CA ASN A 350 19.07 5.34 15.87
C ASN A 350 18.05 5.30 17.03
N HIS A 351 17.08 4.36 16.97
CA HIS A 351 16.05 4.08 17.98
C HIS A 351 15.12 5.28 18.28
N ASN A 352 14.82 6.09 17.26
CA ASN A 352 13.91 7.24 17.40
C ASN A 352 12.44 6.89 17.09
N ASN A 353 12.14 5.61 16.81
CA ASN A 353 10.84 5.07 16.41
C ASN A 353 10.30 5.62 15.08
N ILE A 354 11.18 6.11 14.21
CA ILE A 354 10.88 6.44 12.82
C ILE A 354 11.92 5.79 11.91
N ILE A 355 11.52 5.41 10.72
CA ILE A 355 12.42 4.89 9.70
C ILE A 355 12.68 5.99 8.70
N GLU A 356 13.95 6.35 8.56
CA GLU A 356 14.40 7.26 7.51
C GLU A 356 14.63 6.51 6.20
N ARG A 357 14.57 7.23 5.07
CA ARG A 357 14.77 6.65 3.74
C ARG A 357 16.14 5.98 3.61
N CYS A 358 17.17 6.61 4.17
CA CYS A 358 18.52 6.06 4.17
C CYS A 358 18.60 4.74 4.96
N GLU A 359 17.92 4.64 6.09
CA GLU A 359 17.89 3.42 6.91
C GLU A 359 17.19 2.27 6.18
N TRP A 360 16.03 2.53 5.58
CA TRP A 360 15.33 1.56 4.75
C TRP A 360 16.21 1.04 3.61
N MET A 361 16.83 1.97 2.88
CA MET A 361 17.69 1.66 1.75
C MET A 361 18.93 0.85 2.19
N GLN A 362 19.59 1.24 3.28
CA GLN A 362 20.72 0.50 3.85
C GLN A 362 20.32 -0.88 4.36
N TYR A 363 19.18 -0.98 5.04
CA TYR A 363 18.61 -2.25 5.48
C TYR A 363 18.49 -3.21 4.30
N LEU A 364 17.96 -2.77 3.17
CA LEU A 364 17.83 -3.59 1.95
C LEU A 364 19.17 -3.97 1.29
N CYS A 365 20.28 -3.37 1.69
CA CYS A 365 21.62 -3.79 1.24
C CYS A 365 22.35 -4.68 2.26
N SER A 366 21.85 -4.80 3.49
CA SER A 366 22.46 -5.64 4.52
C SER A 366 22.39 -7.14 4.16
N GLU A 367 23.44 -7.89 4.49
CA GLU A 367 23.45 -9.34 4.26
C GLU A 367 22.35 -10.05 5.06
N GLU A 368 22.06 -9.54 6.25
CA GLU A 368 21.06 -10.09 7.16
C GLU A 368 19.62 -9.93 6.62
N SER A 369 19.30 -8.79 6.00
CA SER A 369 18.02 -8.62 5.33
C SER A 369 17.92 -9.44 4.04
N MET A 370 19.03 -9.65 3.31
CA MET A 370 19.03 -10.50 2.11
C MET A 370 18.81 -11.97 2.43
N GLN A 371 19.30 -12.44 3.57
CA GLN A 371 19.03 -13.80 4.05
C GLN A 371 17.59 -13.95 4.56
N ARG A 372 17.05 -12.93 5.24
CA ARG A 372 15.66 -12.94 5.74
C ARG A 372 14.61 -12.80 4.64
N ARG A 373 14.86 -11.96 3.63
CA ARG A 373 14.01 -11.82 2.42
C ARG A 373 14.00 -13.05 1.52
N GLN A 374 14.82 -14.06 1.81
CA GLN A 374 14.71 -15.37 1.15
C GLN A 374 13.69 -16.26 1.87
N THR A 375 12.51 -15.70 2.21
CA THR A 375 11.39 -16.56 2.54
C THR A 375 11.10 -17.43 1.30
N PRO A 376 10.69 -18.69 1.50
CA PRO A 376 10.37 -19.56 0.38
C PRO A 376 9.33 -18.95 -0.56
N GLN A 377 8.40 -18.17 -0.02
CA GLN A 377 7.39 -17.42 -0.77
C GLN A 377 8.02 -16.36 -1.68
N VAL A 378 8.93 -15.51 -1.20
CA VAL A 378 9.60 -14.50 -2.04
C VAL A 378 10.44 -15.16 -3.13
N LEU A 379 11.10 -16.27 -2.83
CA LEU A 379 11.83 -17.04 -3.84
C LEU A 379 10.89 -17.63 -4.91
N MET A 380 9.72 -18.13 -4.52
CA MET A 380 8.69 -18.60 -5.44
C MET A 380 8.12 -17.47 -6.28
N LYS A 381 7.86 -16.30 -5.68
CA LYS A 381 7.36 -15.11 -6.38
C LYS A 381 8.35 -14.63 -7.43
N LYS A 382 9.64 -14.55 -7.08
CA LYS A 382 10.71 -14.26 -8.06
C LYS A 382 10.75 -15.27 -9.20
N VAL A 383 10.53 -16.55 -8.91
CA VAL A 383 10.44 -17.57 -9.96
C VAL A 383 9.18 -17.36 -10.81
N PHE A 384 8.04 -17.03 -10.20
CA PHE A 384 6.80 -16.69 -10.90
C PHE A 384 6.99 -15.49 -11.84
N ASP A 385 7.56 -14.40 -11.36
CA ASP A 385 7.74 -13.16 -12.12
C ASP A 385 8.67 -13.35 -13.33
N ASN A 386 9.60 -14.31 -13.30
CA ASN A 386 10.42 -14.67 -14.46
C ASN A 386 9.63 -15.32 -15.61
N TYR A 387 8.43 -15.82 -15.34
CA TYR A 387 7.54 -16.48 -16.29
C TYR A 387 6.35 -15.60 -16.70
N ASP A 388 6.13 -14.49 -16.00
CA ASP A 388 5.21 -13.42 -16.38
C ASP A 388 5.92 -12.46 -17.36
N GLU A 389 6.19 -12.95 -18.57
CA GLU A 389 6.97 -12.22 -19.59
C GLU A 389 6.36 -10.86 -19.94
N GLU A 390 5.04 -10.71 -19.79
CA GLU A 390 4.29 -9.49 -20.08
C GLU A 390 4.05 -8.62 -18.85
N GLN A 391 4.46 -9.06 -17.65
CA GLN A 391 4.20 -8.39 -16.36
C GLN A 391 2.71 -8.08 -16.14
N CYS A 392 1.82 -8.89 -16.71
CA CYS A 392 0.38 -8.70 -16.62
C CYS A 392 -0.23 -9.40 -15.40
N GLY A 393 0.60 -10.03 -14.57
CA GLY A 393 0.21 -10.80 -13.39
C GLY A 393 -0.35 -12.18 -13.74
N LEU A 394 -0.31 -12.59 -15.01
CA LEU A 394 -0.98 -13.80 -15.50
C LEU A 394 -0.01 -14.69 -16.28
N ILE A 395 0.12 -15.94 -15.83
CA ILE A 395 0.94 -16.94 -16.51
C ILE A 395 0.05 -17.93 -17.27
N PRO A 396 0.31 -18.21 -18.55
CA PRO A 396 -0.41 -19.24 -19.29
C PRO A 396 -0.24 -20.62 -18.63
N ILE A 397 -1.33 -21.38 -18.48
CA ILE A 397 -1.31 -22.67 -17.79
C ILE A 397 -0.28 -23.66 -18.36
N ILE A 398 0.05 -23.56 -19.64
CA ILE A 398 1.05 -24.40 -20.31
C ILE A 398 2.46 -24.26 -19.72
N GLN A 399 2.75 -23.15 -19.04
CA GLN A 399 4.05 -22.88 -18.44
C GLN A 399 4.25 -23.49 -17.05
N ILE A 400 3.19 -24.03 -16.43
CA ILE A 400 3.23 -24.52 -15.03
C ILE A 400 4.31 -25.60 -14.79
N ASP A 401 4.59 -26.46 -15.77
CA ASP A 401 5.61 -27.51 -15.63
C ASP A 401 7.00 -26.91 -15.43
N LYS A 402 7.34 -25.89 -16.23
CA LYS A 402 8.61 -25.19 -16.15
C LYS A 402 8.69 -24.36 -14.87
N LEU A 403 7.60 -23.66 -14.53
CA LEU A 403 7.50 -22.85 -13.32
C LEU A 403 7.74 -23.68 -12.04
N LEU A 404 7.06 -24.82 -11.91
CA LEU A 404 7.26 -25.74 -10.79
C LEU A 404 8.71 -26.25 -10.76
N ARG A 405 9.26 -26.69 -11.89
CA ARG A 405 10.66 -27.16 -11.95
C ARG A 405 11.65 -26.11 -11.49
N ASP A 406 11.48 -24.86 -11.93
CA ASP A 406 12.37 -23.78 -11.53
C ASP A 406 12.17 -23.37 -10.06
N THR A 407 10.95 -23.50 -9.53
CA THR A 407 10.66 -23.32 -8.10
C THR A 407 11.46 -24.30 -7.24
N PHE A 408 11.54 -25.57 -7.65
CA PHE A 408 12.28 -26.61 -6.92
C PHE A 408 13.77 -26.69 -7.29
N LYS A 409 14.23 -25.97 -8.31
CA LYS A 409 15.58 -26.09 -8.88
C LYS A 409 16.69 -25.89 -7.86
N GLN A 410 16.55 -24.92 -6.96
CA GLN A 410 17.55 -24.68 -5.92
C GLN A 410 17.65 -25.85 -4.93
N GLN A 411 16.53 -26.47 -4.58
CA GLN A 411 16.53 -27.64 -3.69
C GLN A 411 17.09 -28.87 -4.40
N MET A 412 16.76 -29.06 -5.67
CA MET A 412 17.33 -30.14 -6.48
C MET A 412 18.85 -30.02 -6.61
N LYS A 413 19.40 -28.80 -6.71
CA LYS A 413 20.86 -28.57 -6.73
C LYS A 413 21.56 -28.98 -5.43
N LYS A 414 20.86 -28.91 -4.29
CA LYS A 414 21.41 -29.31 -2.98
C LYS A 414 21.40 -30.83 -2.77
N MET A 415 20.60 -31.56 -3.54
CA MET A 415 20.49 -33.02 -3.45
C MET A 415 21.66 -33.69 -4.19
N LYS A 416 22.34 -34.61 -3.50
CA LYS A 416 23.48 -35.35 -4.07
C LYS A 416 23.08 -36.71 -4.65
N ASP A 417 21.93 -37.25 -4.26
CA ASP A 417 21.51 -38.59 -4.65
C ASP A 417 20.41 -38.55 -5.73
N PHE A 418 20.53 -39.46 -6.70
CA PHE A 418 19.65 -39.55 -7.85
C PHE A 418 18.21 -39.95 -7.47
N LYS A 419 18.03 -40.72 -6.38
CA LYS A 419 16.71 -41.19 -5.93
C LYS A 419 15.86 -40.05 -5.38
N SER A 420 16.46 -39.13 -4.62
CA SER A 420 15.81 -37.91 -4.15
C SER A 420 15.40 -37.01 -5.30
N ILE A 421 16.29 -36.82 -6.29
CA ILE A 421 15.98 -36.04 -7.51
C ILE A 421 14.82 -36.65 -8.29
N GLN A 422 14.76 -37.98 -8.44
CA GLN A 422 13.63 -38.66 -9.08
C GLN A 422 12.33 -38.47 -8.28
N SER A 423 12.40 -38.58 -6.95
CA SER A 423 11.24 -38.39 -6.07
C SER A 423 10.65 -36.99 -6.20
N VAL A 424 11.49 -35.95 -6.25
CA VAL A 424 11.06 -34.56 -6.49
C VAL A 424 10.44 -34.39 -7.88
N ASN A 425 11.02 -35.01 -8.92
CA ASN A 425 10.44 -34.95 -10.26
C ASN A 425 9.06 -35.61 -10.33
N SER A 426 8.87 -36.76 -9.67
CA SER A 426 7.56 -37.41 -9.57
C SER A 426 6.55 -36.52 -8.84
N LEU A 427 6.96 -35.87 -7.75
CA LEU A 427 6.11 -34.91 -7.03
C LEU A 427 5.73 -33.72 -7.92
N ILE A 428 6.68 -33.14 -8.67
CA ILE A 428 6.39 -32.04 -9.61
C ILE A 428 5.34 -32.47 -10.66
N GLN A 429 5.43 -33.70 -11.17
CA GLN A 429 4.43 -34.19 -12.13
C GLN A 429 3.05 -34.41 -11.49
N GLN A 430 2.99 -34.85 -10.23
CA GLN A 430 1.73 -34.94 -9.49
C GLN A 430 1.11 -33.57 -9.28
N LEU A 431 1.87 -32.60 -8.75
CA LEU A 431 1.42 -31.23 -8.53
C LEU A 431 0.91 -30.57 -9.81
N LYS A 432 1.62 -30.76 -10.92
CA LYS A 432 1.17 -30.27 -12.24
C LYS A 432 -0.21 -30.78 -12.61
N VAL A 433 -0.45 -32.09 -12.43
CA VAL A 433 -1.74 -32.71 -12.77
C VAL A 433 -2.84 -32.19 -11.84
N GLU A 434 -2.56 -32.06 -10.55
CA GLU A 434 -3.47 -31.49 -9.55
C GLU A 434 -3.83 -30.03 -9.87
N PHE A 435 -2.84 -29.19 -10.13
CA PHE A 435 -3.03 -27.79 -10.49
C PHE A 435 -3.86 -27.64 -11.76
N MET A 436 -3.50 -28.38 -12.83
CA MET A 436 -4.26 -28.34 -14.08
C MET A 436 -5.72 -28.78 -13.90
N LYS A 437 -6.00 -29.70 -12.97
CA LYS A 437 -7.37 -30.13 -12.65
C LYS A 437 -8.15 -29.01 -11.93
N GLN A 438 -7.52 -28.31 -11.00
CA GLN A 438 -8.11 -27.17 -10.28
C GLN A 438 -8.43 -26.01 -11.24
N VAL A 439 -7.46 -25.60 -12.05
CA VAL A 439 -7.64 -24.48 -12.99
C VAL A 439 -8.67 -24.81 -14.08
N LYS A 440 -8.69 -26.07 -14.58
CA LYS A 440 -9.73 -26.53 -15.53
C LYS A 440 -11.14 -26.50 -14.94
N LYS A 441 -11.30 -26.80 -13.64
CA LYS A 441 -12.60 -26.70 -12.96
C LYS A 441 -13.15 -25.27 -13.01
N ASN A 442 -12.25 -24.29 -13.02
CA ASN A 442 -12.58 -22.87 -13.05
C ASN A 442 -12.60 -22.28 -14.48
N ASN A 443 -12.48 -23.10 -15.53
CA ASN A 443 -12.41 -22.66 -16.93
C ASN A 443 -11.35 -21.59 -17.24
N GLN A 444 -10.26 -21.55 -16.48
CA GLN A 444 -9.20 -20.57 -16.63
C GLN A 444 -8.10 -21.07 -17.59
N SER A 445 -7.61 -20.20 -18.48
CA SER A 445 -6.48 -20.46 -19.39
C SER A 445 -5.14 -19.91 -18.85
N HIS A 446 -5.23 -18.99 -17.90
CA HIS A 446 -4.12 -18.34 -17.22
C HIS A 446 -4.34 -18.40 -15.71
N PHE A 447 -3.28 -18.21 -14.93
CA PHE A 447 -3.36 -18.15 -13.48
C PHE A 447 -2.48 -17.02 -12.95
N ASP A 448 -2.91 -16.40 -11.86
CA ASP A 448 -2.16 -15.37 -11.16
C ASP A 448 -1.28 -15.94 -10.05
N TRP A 449 -0.48 -15.06 -9.42
CA TRP A 449 0.39 -15.42 -8.31
C TRP A 449 -0.40 -16.02 -7.14
N GLN A 450 -1.55 -15.43 -6.80
CA GLN A 450 -2.36 -15.85 -5.66
C GLN A 450 -2.88 -17.27 -5.85
N THR A 451 -3.38 -17.58 -7.04
CA THR A 451 -3.84 -18.93 -7.43
C THR A 451 -2.71 -19.94 -7.33
N TYR A 452 -1.52 -19.60 -7.85
CA TYR A 452 -0.34 -20.47 -7.78
C TYR A 452 0.12 -20.71 -6.33
N TYR A 453 0.21 -19.64 -5.55
CA TYR A 453 0.70 -19.70 -4.18
C TYR A 453 -0.27 -20.47 -3.27
N GLN A 454 -1.56 -20.16 -3.32
CA GLN A 454 -2.57 -20.88 -2.54
C GLN A 454 -2.60 -22.37 -2.87
N PHE A 455 -2.47 -22.73 -4.15
CA PHE A 455 -2.33 -24.13 -4.53
C PHE A 455 -1.13 -24.81 -3.87
N LEU A 456 0.04 -24.17 -3.88
CA LEU A 456 1.24 -24.74 -3.25
C LEU A 456 1.06 -24.88 -1.73
N VAL A 457 0.47 -23.88 -1.08
CA VAL A 457 0.15 -23.92 0.36
C VAL A 457 -0.81 -25.08 0.66
N GLU A 458 -1.88 -25.24 -0.10
CA GLU A 458 -2.83 -26.34 0.06
C GLU A 458 -2.16 -27.70 -0.21
N ALA A 459 -1.30 -27.78 -1.24
CA ALA A 459 -0.52 -28.96 -1.55
C ALA A 459 0.47 -29.34 -0.44
N THR A 460 0.92 -28.40 0.40
CA THR A 460 1.77 -28.76 1.57
C THR A 460 1.00 -29.54 2.63
N LYS A 461 -0.33 -29.35 2.70
CA LYS A 461 -1.21 -30.07 3.64
C LYS A 461 -1.42 -31.52 3.21
N THR A 462 -1.46 -31.77 1.89
CA THR A 462 -1.66 -33.10 1.31
C THR A 462 -0.34 -33.86 1.12
N HIS A 463 0.75 -33.16 0.82
CA HIS A 463 2.06 -33.75 0.54
C HIS A 463 3.08 -33.37 1.62
N SER A 464 3.23 -34.21 2.65
CA SER A 464 4.16 -33.95 3.78
C SER A 464 5.63 -33.76 3.36
N SER A 465 6.03 -34.34 2.22
CA SER A 465 7.36 -34.15 1.61
C SER A 465 7.54 -32.76 1.03
N LEU A 466 6.45 -32.12 0.56
CA LEU A 466 6.46 -30.78 -0.01
C LEU A 466 6.80 -29.74 1.07
N ASN A 467 6.24 -29.90 2.27
CA ASN A 467 6.49 -29.01 3.40
C ASN A 467 7.98 -28.95 3.78
N LYS A 468 8.68 -30.10 3.72
CA LYS A 468 10.14 -30.17 3.96
C LYS A 468 10.97 -29.54 2.84
N LEU A 469 10.46 -29.52 1.61
CA LEU A 469 11.17 -28.97 0.46
C LEU A 469 10.99 -27.46 0.35
N LEU A 470 9.79 -26.99 0.71
CA LEU A 470 9.40 -25.60 0.57
C LEU A 470 9.54 -24.82 1.87
N ASN A 471 9.66 -25.44 3.05
CA ASN A 471 9.74 -24.76 4.34
C ASN A 471 8.63 -23.71 4.57
N LEU A 472 7.45 -23.90 3.96
CA LEU A 472 6.35 -22.92 3.99
C LEU A 472 5.63 -22.82 5.35
N ASN A 473 5.90 -23.72 6.30
CA ASN A 473 5.28 -23.71 7.63
C ASN A 473 6.31 -23.49 8.76
N ARG A 474 7.35 -22.69 8.52
CA ARG A 474 8.25 -22.22 9.58
C ARG A 474 7.93 -20.75 9.89
N ASP A 475 6.76 -20.55 10.48
CA ASP A 475 6.44 -19.36 11.25
C ASP A 475 6.56 -19.70 12.74
#